data_AF-A0A5C6YPL2-F1
#
_entry.id   AF-A0A5C6YPL2-F1
#
_cell.length_a   1.000
_cell.length_b   1.000
_cell.length_c   1.000
_cell.angle_alpha   90.00
_cell.angle_beta   90.00
_cell.angle_gamma   90.00
#
_symmetry.space_group_name_H-M   'P 1'
#
loop_
_entity.id
_entity.type
_entity.pdbx_description
1 polymer ?
#
loop_
_entity_poly.entity_id
_entity_poly.type
_entity_poly.pdbx_seq_one_letter_code
_entity_poly.pdbx_strand_id
1 'polypeptide(L)'
;MIKNLLLFFFTLSLFGCKTTTYVQVFETKANNVKIVDETYLFENDSLKITYNLWRERGLMQFEIYNKLDTPIYIDWRKSSYIDNTVKLNYWEDVERTNALYSSYYYSGFYGSAASVGFND
;
A
#
# COMPACT_ATOMS: atom_id res chain seq x y z
N MET A 1 -9.53 -0.23 -51.17
CA MET A 1 -8.87 0.51 -50.06
C MET A 1 -9.60 0.37 -48.72
N ILE A 2 -10.94 0.43 -48.65
CA ILE A 2 -11.72 0.26 -47.40
C ILE A 2 -11.48 -1.07 -46.66
N LYS A 3 -11.27 -2.18 -47.40
CA LYS A 3 -11.00 -3.50 -46.79
C LYS A 3 -9.68 -3.54 -46.02
N ASN A 4 -8.65 -2.83 -46.49
CA ASN A 4 -7.34 -2.76 -45.82
C ASN A 4 -7.40 -1.81 -44.61
N LEU A 5 -8.27 -0.78 -44.66
CA LEU A 5 -8.51 0.14 -43.55
C LEU A 5 -9.23 -0.56 -42.38
N LEU A 6 -10.22 -1.42 -42.69
CA LEU A 6 -10.91 -2.26 -41.69
C LEU A 6 -9.95 -3.23 -41.00
N LEU A 7 -9.00 -3.81 -41.75
CA LEU A 7 -7.98 -4.70 -41.22
C LEU A 7 -6.99 -3.99 -40.30
N PHE A 8 -6.67 -2.73 -40.61
CA PHE A 8 -5.85 -1.88 -39.75
C PHE A 8 -6.58 -1.49 -38.46
N PHE A 9 -7.87 -1.18 -38.53
CA PHE A 9 -8.68 -0.87 -37.35
C PHE A 9 -8.86 -2.08 -36.42
N PHE A 10 -9.01 -3.28 -37.01
CA PHE A 10 -9.12 -4.54 -36.28
C PHE A 10 -7.81 -4.89 -35.55
N THR A 11 -6.66 -4.73 -36.21
CA THR A 11 -5.35 -4.99 -35.59
C THR A 11 -5.01 -3.98 -34.49
N LEU A 12 -5.46 -2.73 -34.61
CA LEU A 12 -5.26 -1.71 -33.59
C LEU A 12 -6.06 -1.99 -32.29
N SER A 13 -7.20 -2.66 -32.41
CA SER A 13 -8.06 -3.03 -31.26
C SER A 13 -7.44 -4.09 -30.33
N LEU A 14 -6.45 -4.85 -30.82
CA LEU A 14 -5.80 -5.92 -30.05
C LEU A 14 -4.71 -5.42 -29.09
N PHE A 15 -4.27 -4.16 -29.19
CA PHE A 15 -3.28 -3.57 -28.29
C PHE A 15 -3.89 -2.99 -26.98
N GLY A 16 -5.21 -3.09 -26.80
CA GLY A 16 -5.93 -2.48 -25.67
C GLY A 16 -5.90 -3.25 -24.36
N CYS A 17 -5.31 -4.45 -24.30
CA CYS A 17 -5.29 -5.26 -23.09
C CYS A 17 -4.24 -4.73 -22.09
N LYS A 18 -4.57 -3.65 -21.40
CA LYS A 18 -3.78 -3.15 -20.28
C LYS A 18 -3.92 -4.17 -19.15
N THR A 19 -2.84 -4.88 -18.83
CA THR A 19 -2.79 -5.84 -17.73
C THR A 19 -2.73 -5.09 -16.41
N THR A 20 -3.80 -4.39 -16.04
CA THR A 20 -3.98 -3.95 -14.66
C THR A 20 -4.27 -5.19 -13.84
N THR A 21 -3.25 -5.70 -13.17
CA THR A 21 -3.38 -6.74 -12.14
C THR A 21 -4.17 -6.16 -10.99
N TYR A 22 -5.49 -6.34 -11.04
CA TYR A 22 -6.36 -6.10 -9.89
C TYR A 22 -6.17 -7.29 -8.95
N VAL A 23 -5.48 -7.06 -7.83
CA VAL A 23 -5.36 -8.06 -6.77
C VAL A 23 -6.60 -7.94 -5.90
N GLN A 24 -7.38 -9.03 -5.82
CA GLN A 24 -8.51 -9.10 -4.91
C GLN A 24 -8.21 -9.96 -3.69
N VAL A 25 -8.45 -9.39 -2.50
CA VAL A 25 -8.45 -10.17 -1.26
C VAL A 25 -9.70 -11.05 -1.30
N PHE A 26 -9.49 -12.35 -1.46
CA PHE A 26 -10.56 -13.33 -1.62
C PHE A 26 -10.93 -14.04 -0.32
N GLU A 27 -9.92 -14.53 0.41
CA GLU A 27 -10.10 -15.23 1.68
C GLU A 27 -9.04 -14.74 2.67
N THR A 28 -9.45 -14.54 3.92
CA THR A 28 -8.56 -14.18 5.03
C THR A 28 -8.77 -15.15 6.18
N LYS A 29 -7.69 -15.48 6.89
CA LYS A 29 -7.72 -16.30 8.09
C LYS A 29 -7.02 -15.55 9.20
N ALA A 30 -7.69 -15.42 10.33
CA ALA A 30 -7.15 -14.76 11.50
C ALA A 30 -7.66 -15.42 12.78
N ASN A 31 -6.83 -15.41 13.81
CA ASN A 31 -7.22 -15.88 15.13
C ASN A 31 -7.87 -14.71 15.89
N ASN A 32 -8.99 -14.96 16.57
CA ASN A 32 -9.68 -13.97 17.42
C ASN A 32 -10.09 -12.67 16.70
N VAL A 33 -10.43 -12.75 15.41
CA VAL A 33 -10.93 -11.64 14.61
C VAL A 33 -12.38 -11.88 14.21
N LYS A 34 -13.21 -10.86 14.35
CA LYS A 34 -14.61 -10.85 13.89
C LYS A 34 -14.72 -10.01 12.64
N ILE A 35 -15.67 -10.32 11.75
CA ILE A 35 -15.97 -9.47 10.60
C ILE A 35 -17.21 -8.65 10.93
N VAL A 36 -17.09 -7.33 10.86
CA VAL A 36 -18.18 -6.36 11.12
C VAL A 36 -18.14 -5.32 10.02
N ASP A 37 -19.26 -5.12 9.31
CA ASP A 37 -19.39 -4.12 8.24
C ASP A 37 -18.24 -4.17 7.21
N GLU A 38 -17.92 -5.37 6.71
CA GLU A 38 -16.83 -5.63 5.75
C GLU A 38 -15.40 -5.31 6.26
N THR A 39 -15.27 -4.99 7.55
CA THR A 39 -13.99 -4.77 8.22
C THR A 39 -13.65 -5.90 9.18
N TYR A 40 -12.36 -6.07 9.44
CA TYR A 40 -11.86 -7.06 10.38
C TYR A 40 -11.63 -6.41 11.74
N LEU A 41 -12.17 -6.99 12.79
CA LEU A 41 -12.15 -6.46 14.13
C LEU A 41 -11.45 -7.42 15.09
N PHE A 42 -10.34 -6.98 15.67
CA PHE A 42 -9.73 -7.59 16.84
C PHE A 42 -10.08 -6.75 18.07
N GLU A 43 -10.53 -7.36 19.15
CA GLU A 43 -10.88 -6.64 20.37
C GLU A 43 -10.56 -7.46 21.61
N ASN A 44 -9.97 -6.80 22.60
CA ASN A 44 -9.80 -7.32 23.96
C ASN A 44 -10.20 -6.24 24.99
N ASP A 45 -9.87 -6.46 26.26
CA ASP A 45 -10.23 -5.55 27.35
C ASP A 45 -9.48 -4.21 27.27
N SER A 46 -8.30 -4.18 26.67
CA SER A 46 -7.42 -3.00 26.63
C SER A 46 -7.58 -2.16 25.37
N LEU A 47 -7.82 -2.78 24.21
CA LEU A 47 -7.85 -2.08 22.93
C LEU A 47 -8.74 -2.77 21.90
N LYS A 48 -9.03 -2.04 20.84
CA LYS A 48 -9.75 -2.48 19.65
C LYS A 48 -8.94 -2.13 18.40
N ILE A 49 -8.72 -3.09 17.50
CA ILE A 49 -8.06 -2.88 16.22
C ILE A 49 -9.03 -3.19 15.09
N THR A 50 -9.25 -2.20 14.23
CA THR A 50 -10.07 -2.36 13.02
C THR A 50 -9.15 -2.39 11.81
N TYR A 51 -9.19 -3.46 11.02
CA TYR A 51 -8.45 -3.56 9.76
C TYR A 51 -9.39 -3.42 8.57
N ASN A 52 -8.98 -2.59 7.63
CA ASN A 52 -9.57 -2.45 6.32
C ASN A 52 -8.56 -2.90 5.27
N LEU A 53 -8.77 -4.11 4.75
CA LEU A 53 -7.90 -4.72 3.73
C LEU A 53 -8.40 -4.47 2.30
N TRP A 54 -9.50 -3.73 2.14
CA TRP A 54 -10.23 -3.58 0.88
C TRP A 54 -10.66 -2.13 0.60
N ARG A 55 -9.93 -1.16 1.14
CA ARG A 55 -10.19 0.27 0.90
C ARG A 55 -9.84 0.63 -0.55
N GLU A 56 -10.37 1.75 -1.03
CA GLU A 56 -10.17 2.22 -2.41
C GLU A 56 -8.69 2.12 -2.83
N ARG A 57 -8.44 1.52 -4.00
CA ARG A 57 -7.10 1.23 -4.57
C ARG A 57 -6.29 0.15 -3.85
N GLY A 58 -6.90 -0.67 -2.99
CA GLY A 58 -6.23 -1.78 -2.31
C GLY A 58 -5.26 -1.32 -1.21
N LEU A 59 -5.44 -0.09 -0.70
CA LEU A 59 -4.65 0.42 0.41
C LEU A 59 -5.12 -0.24 1.71
N MET A 60 -4.26 -1.09 2.26
CA MET A 60 -4.47 -1.69 3.58
C MET A 60 -4.30 -0.63 4.66
N GLN A 61 -5.28 -0.51 5.54
CA GLN A 61 -5.25 0.38 6.69
C GLN A 61 -5.71 -0.35 7.93
N PHE A 62 -5.20 0.05 9.09
CA PHE A 62 -5.75 -0.33 10.38
C PHE A 62 -5.85 0.87 11.31
N GLU A 63 -6.78 0.79 12.26
CA GLU A 63 -7.00 1.79 13.30
C GLU A 63 -6.90 1.11 14.67
N ILE A 64 -6.23 1.75 15.62
CA ILE A 64 -6.07 1.25 16.98
C ILE A 64 -6.77 2.21 17.93
N TYR A 65 -7.76 1.70 18.64
CA TYR A 65 -8.50 2.43 19.66
C TYR A 65 -8.13 1.91 21.05
N ASN A 66 -7.62 2.81 21.88
CA ASN A 66 -7.33 2.52 23.29
C ASN A 66 -8.63 2.58 24.11
N LYS A 67 -8.98 1.48 24.79
CA LYS A 67 -10.16 1.38 25.66
C LYS A 67 -9.86 1.76 27.11
N LEU A 68 -8.59 1.94 27.47
CA LEU A 68 -8.16 2.29 28.81
C LEU A 68 -8.11 3.81 28.98
N ASP A 69 -8.29 4.27 30.22
CA ASP A 69 -8.05 5.66 30.62
C ASP A 69 -6.55 5.98 30.81
N THR A 70 -5.67 5.03 30.46
CA THR A 70 -4.21 5.17 30.57
C THR A 70 -3.56 5.04 29.19
N PRO A 71 -2.43 5.75 28.94
CA PRO A 71 -1.72 5.64 27.67
C PRO A 71 -1.25 4.20 27.39
N ILE A 72 -1.37 3.78 26.13
CA ILE A 72 -0.79 2.53 25.63
C ILE A 72 0.38 2.82 24.70
N TYR A 73 1.40 1.96 24.74
CA TYR A 73 2.56 2.04 23.86
C TYR A 73 2.56 0.87 22.89
N ILE A 74 2.76 1.16 21.62
CA ILE A 74 2.87 0.16 20.56
C ILE A 74 4.34 0.05 20.16
N ASP A 75 4.91 -1.14 20.31
CA ASP A 75 6.28 -1.43 19.88
C ASP A 75 6.31 -1.67 18.36
N TRP A 76 6.40 -0.58 17.60
CA TRP A 76 6.50 -0.63 16.13
C TRP A 76 7.74 -1.38 15.63
N ARG A 77 8.80 -1.50 16.44
CA ARG A 77 10.02 -2.25 16.10
C ARG A 77 9.75 -3.74 15.94
N LYS A 78 8.68 -4.25 16.57
CA LYS A 78 8.22 -5.64 16.47
C LYS A 78 7.01 -5.81 15.55
N SER A 79 6.63 -4.77 14.82
CA SER A 79 5.45 -4.76 13.97
C SER A 79 5.83 -4.66 12.50
N SER A 80 5.22 -5.51 11.67
CA SER A 80 5.50 -5.55 10.23
C SER A 80 4.33 -6.14 9.45
N TYR A 81 4.15 -5.64 8.23
CA TYR A 81 3.36 -6.29 7.20
C TYR A 81 4.22 -7.31 6.46
N ILE A 82 3.71 -8.52 6.26
CA ILE A 82 4.42 -9.60 5.56
C ILE A 82 3.53 -10.06 4.41
N ASP A 83 4.01 -9.88 3.19
CA ASP A 83 3.44 -10.45 1.97
C ASP A 83 4.38 -11.53 1.44
N ASN A 84 4.02 -12.80 1.67
CA ASN A 84 4.84 -13.96 1.32
C ASN A 84 6.29 -13.84 1.85
N THR A 85 7.25 -13.55 0.98
CA THR A 85 8.67 -13.39 1.32
C THR A 85 9.08 -11.93 1.52
N VAL A 86 8.20 -10.97 1.24
CA VAL A 86 8.47 -9.53 1.38
C VAL A 86 7.95 -9.06 2.74
N LYS A 87 8.86 -8.53 3.56
CA LYS A 87 8.54 -7.95 4.86
C LYS A 87 8.70 -6.44 4.80
N LEU A 88 7.61 -5.72 5.06
CA LEU A 88 7.58 -4.28 5.26
C LEU A 88 7.50 -4.00 6.76
N ASN A 89 8.61 -3.54 7.36
CA ASN A 89 8.62 -3.15 8.76
C ASN A 89 7.86 -1.83 8.94
N TYR A 90 7.08 -1.69 10.02
CA TYR A 90 6.44 -0.42 10.35
C TYR A 90 7.38 0.57 11.06
N TRP A 91 8.56 0.09 11.45
CA TRP A 91 9.64 0.89 12.00
C TRP A 91 10.93 0.60 11.25
N GLU A 92 11.66 1.66 10.91
CA GLU A 92 13.02 1.60 10.39
C GLU A 92 13.90 2.44 11.32
N ASP A 93 15.05 1.89 11.73
CA ASP A 93 16.03 2.64 12.51
C ASP A 93 16.91 3.47 11.57
N VAL A 94 16.29 4.45 10.92
CA VAL A 94 16.92 5.30 9.91
C VAL A 94 16.68 6.77 10.23
N GLU A 95 17.75 7.55 10.15
CA GLU A 95 17.67 9.01 10.18
C GLU A 95 17.58 9.51 8.74
N ARG A 96 16.52 10.26 8.42
CA ARG A 96 16.33 10.86 7.09
C ARG A 96 16.72 12.33 7.14
N THR A 97 17.91 12.63 6.63
CA THR A 97 18.35 14.02 6.46
C THR A 97 17.91 14.54 5.10
N ASN A 98 16.87 15.39 5.08
CA ASN A 98 16.45 16.10 3.86
C ASN A 98 17.19 17.43 3.77
N ALA A 99 18.16 17.54 2.86
CA ALA A 99 18.77 18.82 2.51
C ALA A 99 17.96 19.47 1.37
N LEU A 100 17.50 20.71 1.57
CA LEU A 100 16.86 21.49 0.52
C LEU A 100 17.93 22.05 -0.41
N TYR A 101 18.13 21.42 -1.57
CA TYR A 101 18.88 22.01 -2.68
C TYR A 101 17.89 22.62 -3.69
N SER A 102 17.90 23.94 -3.83
CA SER A 102 17.13 24.63 -4.87
C SER A 102 17.95 24.66 -6.16
N SER A 103 17.61 23.79 -7.10
CA SER A 103 18.03 23.92 -8.50
C SER A 103 16.82 24.03 -9.42
N TYR A 104 16.77 25.11 -10.19
CA TYR A 104 15.75 25.35 -11.21
C TYR A 104 15.95 24.41 -12.41
N TYR A 105 15.22 23.28 -12.48
CA TYR A 105 15.08 22.52 -13.72
C TYR A 105 13.66 21.97 -13.91
N TYR A 106 13.26 22.00 -15.18
CA TYR A 106 11.92 21.90 -15.76
C TYR A 106 11.18 20.58 -15.44
N SER A 107 9.86 20.66 -15.33
CA SER A 107 8.97 19.54 -14.98
C SER A 107 8.94 18.44 -16.04
N GLY A 108 9.16 17.20 -15.58
CA GLY A 108 8.86 15.97 -16.32
C GLY A 108 8.36 14.93 -15.34
N PHE A 109 7.04 14.69 -15.35
CA PHE A 109 6.39 13.63 -14.58
C PHE A 109 6.98 12.27 -14.92
N TYR A 110 7.64 11.59 -13.98
CA TYR A 110 7.56 10.14 -13.72
C TYR A 110 8.30 9.84 -12.40
N GLY A 111 7.70 9.01 -11.54
CA GLY A 111 8.17 8.74 -10.18
C GLY A 111 9.59 8.20 -10.12
N SER A 112 10.37 8.68 -9.17
CA SER A 112 11.63 8.11 -8.72
C SER A 112 11.94 8.64 -7.33
N ALA A 113 11.91 7.78 -6.31
CA ALA A 113 12.57 8.06 -5.05
C ALA A 113 14.08 7.97 -5.30
N ALA A 114 14.69 9.07 -5.73
CA ALA A 114 16.14 9.18 -5.85
C ALA A 114 16.72 9.46 -4.47
N SER A 115 17.17 8.41 -3.76
CA SER A 115 18.15 8.58 -2.69
C SER A 115 19.52 8.81 -3.32
N VAL A 116 20.01 10.05 -3.28
CA VAL A 116 21.39 10.37 -3.64
C VAL A 116 22.26 9.97 -2.44
N GLY A 117 22.99 8.87 -2.58
CA GLY A 117 23.99 8.45 -1.61
C GLY A 117 25.22 9.36 -1.66
N PHE A 118 25.68 9.82 -0.50
CA PHE A 118 27.01 10.36 -0.33
C PHE A 118 27.91 9.23 0.20
N ASN A 119 28.92 8.87 -0.56
CA ASN A 119 30.04 8.07 -0.07
C ASN A 119 31.08 9.05 0.49
N ASP A 120 31.52 8.79 1.73
CA ASP A 120 32.77 9.36 2.27
C ASP A 120 33.99 8.63 1.68
#